data_AF-A0A1B6LIB2-F1
#
_entry.id   AF-A0A1B6LIB2-F1
#
_cell.length_a   1.000
_cell.length_b   1.000
_cell.length_c   1.000
_cell.angle_alpha   90.00
_cell.angle_beta   90.00
_cell.angle_gamma   90.00
#
_symmetry.space_group_name_H-M   'P 1'
#
loop_
_entity.id
_entity.type
_entity.pdbx_description
1 polymer ?
#
loop_
_entity_poly.entity_id
_entity_poly.type
_entity_poly.pdbx_seq_one_letter_code
_entity_poly.pdbx_strand_id
1 'polypeptide(L)'
;FSIKMSSNCGVCGLQCSEGDFVKCTGMCGKPFHTKCVKDDVEGKKTRSYRDWRCKECRDVSSSHGSVSSVTSPAISKEFIMRVLEELKTSVFTELKTFRGEFTEFSSSVKFISEKLDENNVFMKEMREEFSALRRENEELRTKNATLASEMVSLEERVRSMEQYNGRITSRSSRYS
;
A
#
# COMPACT_ATOMS: atom_id res chain seq x y z
N PHE A 1 5.64 -25.78 13.85
CA PHE A 1 6.75 -26.49 14.50
C PHE A 1 8.06 -25.93 14.00
N SER A 2 8.68 -25.02 14.75
CA SER A 2 10.03 -24.53 14.42
C SER A 2 11.05 -25.57 14.86
N ILE A 3 11.71 -26.20 13.89
CA ILE A 3 12.84 -27.11 14.15
C ILE A 3 13.98 -26.24 14.70
N LYS A 4 14.20 -26.28 16.03
CA LYS A 4 15.39 -25.70 16.64
C LYS A 4 16.59 -26.48 16.10
N MET A 5 17.37 -25.87 15.19
CA MET A 5 18.66 -26.40 14.77
C MET A 5 19.60 -26.43 15.97
N SER A 6 19.64 -27.61 16.58
CA SER A 6 20.43 -27.92 17.75
C SER A 6 21.87 -28.12 17.29
N SER A 7 22.73 -27.15 17.59
CA SER A 7 24.13 -27.20 17.16
C SER A 7 24.98 -27.94 18.19
N ASN A 8 25.79 -28.90 17.74
CA ASN A 8 26.65 -29.71 18.59
C ASN A 8 28.00 -29.03 18.83
N CYS A 9 28.56 -29.25 20.03
CA CYS A 9 29.86 -28.74 20.43
C CYS A 9 30.97 -29.36 19.57
N GLY A 10 31.84 -28.52 19.02
CA GLY A 10 32.95 -28.97 18.18
C GLY A 10 34.07 -29.73 18.91
N VAL A 11 34.04 -29.84 20.24
CA VAL A 11 35.01 -30.62 21.05
C VAL A 11 34.40 -31.94 21.53
N CYS A 12 33.28 -31.90 22.25
CA CYS A 12 32.69 -33.09 22.87
C CYS A 12 31.54 -33.72 22.07
N GLY A 13 31.09 -33.09 20.98
CA GLY A 13 30.00 -33.59 20.14
C GLY A 13 28.59 -33.51 20.77
N LEU A 14 28.48 -33.09 22.04
CA LEU A 14 27.20 -32.93 22.74
C LEU A 14 26.51 -31.63 22.35
N GLN A 15 25.17 -31.62 22.43
CA GLN A 15 24.34 -30.46 22.09
C GLN A 15 24.66 -29.24 22.98
N CYS A 16 24.79 -28.06 22.37
CA CYS A 16 24.94 -26.79 23.08
C CYS A 16 23.58 -26.21 23.49
N SER A 17 23.35 -26.04 24.79
CA SER A 17 22.15 -25.37 25.33
C SER A 17 22.19 -23.86 25.09
N GLU A 18 21.03 -23.24 24.90
CA GLU A 18 20.90 -21.77 24.78
C GLU A 18 21.51 -21.07 26.00
N GLY A 19 22.64 -20.37 25.81
CA GLY A 19 23.29 -19.54 26.83
C GLY A 19 24.70 -19.97 27.25
N ASP A 20 25.09 -21.23 27.00
CA ASP A 20 26.34 -21.82 27.54
C ASP A 20 27.34 -22.28 26.46
N PHE A 21 27.37 -21.55 25.34
CA PHE A 21 28.31 -21.81 24.25
C PHE A 21 28.98 -20.55 23.72
N VAL A 22 30.20 -20.71 23.23
CA VAL A 22 30.94 -19.72 22.46
C VAL A 22 31.02 -20.18 21.01
N LYS A 23 30.85 -19.27 20.05
CA LYS A 23 31.05 -19.57 18.63
C LYS A 23 32.46 -19.19 18.23
N CYS A 24 33.15 -20.07 17.51
CA CYS A 24 34.42 -19.72 16.90
C CYS A 24 34.21 -18.61 15.87
N THR A 25 34.96 -17.50 15.98
CA THR A 25 34.97 -16.42 14.98
C THR A 25 35.82 -16.71 13.75
N GLY A 26 36.48 -17.87 13.72
CA GLY A 26 37.18 -18.37 12.54
C GLY A 26 36.23 -18.97 11.51
N MET A 27 36.80 -19.49 10.43
CA MET A 27 36.06 -20.04 9.28
C MET A 27 35.12 -21.20 9.65
N CYS A 28 35.36 -21.92 10.76
CA CYS A 28 34.52 -23.06 11.11
C CYS A 28 33.15 -22.67 11.67
N GLY A 29 33.00 -21.49 12.29
CA GLY A 29 31.74 -21.02 12.87
C GLY A 29 31.08 -21.94 13.92
N LYS A 30 31.75 -23.03 14.31
CA LYS A 30 31.19 -24.07 15.17
C LYS A 30 30.96 -23.53 16.59
N PRO A 31 29.88 -23.94 17.28
CA PRO A 31 29.69 -23.66 18.68
C PRO A 31 30.49 -24.63 19.55
N PHE A 32 30.91 -24.17 20.72
CA PHE A 32 31.66 -24.92 21.70
C PHE A 32 31.12 -24.59 23.08
N HIS A 33 30.96 -25.56 23.97
CA HIS A 33 30.61 -25.25 25.36
C HIS A 33 31.69 -24.40 26.00
N THR A 34 31.29 -23.41 26.80
CA THR A 34 32.23 -22.57 27.56
C THR A 34 33.16 -23.38 28.46
N LYS A 35 32.72 -24.56 28.91
CA LYS A 35 33.52 -25.54 29.66
C LYS A 35 34.52 -26.32 28.81
N CYS A 36 34.20 -26.63 27.54
CA CYS A 36 35.08 -27.37 26.64
C CYS A 36 36.21 -26.52 26.03
N VAL A 37 36.20 -25.22 26.31
CA VAL A 37 37.14 -24.22 25.78
C VAL A 37 38.16 -23.76 26.83
N LYS A 38 37.90 -24.02 28.11
CA LYS A 38 38.84 -23.77 29.18
C LYS A 38 39.80 -24.96 29.27
N ASP A 39 40.99 -24.81 28.69
CA ASP A 39 42.26 -25.44 29.12
C ASP A 39 43.26 -25.51 27.97
N ASP A 40 43.80 -24.37 27.51
CA ASP A 40 45.04 -24.45 26.70
C ASP A 40 45.98 -23.23 26.85
N VAL A 41 45.64 -22.20 27.65
CA VAL A 41 46.60 -21.13 27.98
C VAL A 41 46.35 -20.57 29.38
N GLU A 42 47.21 -20.96 30.32
CA GLU A 42 47.43 -20.23 31.57
C GLU A 42 47.56 -18.72 31.30
N GLY A 43 46.78 -17.91 31.99
CA GLY A 43 47.16 -16.52 32.27
C GLY A 43 46.52 -15.40 31.45
N LYS A 44 45.59 -15.64 30.52
CA LYS A 44 44.81 -14.52 29.93
C LYS A 44 43.32 -14.85 29.88
N LYS A 45 42.59 -14.37 30.89
CA LYS A 45 41.12 -14.18 30.82
C LYS A 45 40.83 -13.33 29.58
N THR A 46 40.54 -13.95 28.44
CA THR A 46 40.12 -13.24 27.24
C THR A 46 38.88 -12.44 27.59
N ARG A 47 39.05 -11.13 27.61
CA ARG A 47 38.13 -10.12 28.16
C ARG A 47 36.85 -9.94 27.32
N SER A 48 36.57 -10.84 26.39
CA SER A 48 35.35 -10.88 25.59
C SER A 48 35.26 -12.22 24.88
N TYR A 49 34.21 -13.00 25.13
CA TYR A 49 33.90 -14.20 24.35
C TYR A 49 33.50 -13.90 22.90
N ARG A 50 33.46 -12.62 22.49
CA ARG A 50 33.10 -12.22 21.13
C ARG A 50 34.17 -12.54 20.08
N ASP A 51 35.44 -12.64 20.46
CA ASP A 51 36.56 -12.81 19.52
C ASP A 51 37.28 -14.16 19.63
N TRP A 52 36.66 -15.13 20.30
CA TRP A 52 37.29 -16.44 20.55
C TRP A 52 37.39 -17.29 19.28
N ARG A 53 38.53 -17.97 19.08
CA ARG A 53 38.80 -18.90 17.98
C ARG A 53 39.21 -20.27 18.52
N CYS A 54 38.69 -21.34 17.90
CA CYS A 54 39.10 -22.71 18.23
C CYS A 54 40.56 -22.97 17.80
N LYS A 55 41.18 -24.01 18.37
CA LYS A 55 42.58 -24.39 18.11
C LYS A 55 42.89 -24.49 16.61
N GLU A 56 42.07 -25.23 15.86
CA GLU A 56 42.19 -25.36 14.41
C GLU A 56 42.18 -24.00 13.67
N CYS A 57 41.28 -23.10 14.05
CA CYS A 57 41.21 -21.76 13.43
C CYS A 57 42.31 -20.81 13.93
N ARG A 58 42.92 -21.10 15.08
CA ARG A 58 44.00 -20.32 15.67
C ARG A 58 45.35 -20.69 15.03
N ASP A 59 45.61 -21.98 14.85
CA ASP A 59 46.87 -22.51 14.30
C ASP A 59 47.05 -22.16 12.81
N VAL A 60 45.95 -22.01 12.07
CA VAL A 60 45.95 -21.52 10.68
C VAL A 60 46.39 -20.06 10.57
N SER A 61 46.28 -19.25 11.64
CA SER A 61 46.67 -17.84 11.61
C SER A 61 48.16 -17.60 11.86
N SER A 62 48.93 -18.62 12.29
CA SER A 62 50.34 -18.46 12.70
C SER A 62 51.36 -19.25 11.89
N SER A 63 50.95 -19.82 10.75
CA SER A 63 51.80 -20.68 9.91
C SER A 63 51.80 -20.24 8.44
N HIS A 64 52.28 -19.03 8.15
CA HIS A 64 52.78 -18.70 6.81
C HIS A 64 54.19 -19.28 6.64
N GLY A 65 54.26 -20.61 6.54
CA GLY A 65 55.40 -21.37 6.06
C GLY A 65 54.92 -22.25 4.92
N SER A 66 55.42 -21.98 3.71
CA SER A 66 55.11 -22.61 2.43
C SER A 66 54.88 -24.12 2.49
N VAL A 67 53.66 -24.58 2.24
CA VAL A 67 53.41 -25.95 1.71
C VAL A 67 52.14 -25.95 0.86
N SER A 68 52.33 -26.35 -0.40
CA SER A 68 51.34 -26.94 -1.33
C SER A 68 50.11 -26.13 -1.72
N SER A 69 50.20 -25.57 -2.94
CA SER A 69 49.06 -25.18 -3.77
C SER A 69 48.15 -26.38 -4.03
N VAL A 70 47.20 -26.61 -3.12
CA VAL A 70 45.99 -27.35 -3.41
C VAL A 70 45.04 -26.35 -4.06
N THR A 71 44.75 -26.63 -5.32
CA THR A 71 43.82 -25.93 -6.22
C THR A 71 42.60 -25.37 -5.49
N SER A 72 42.65 -24.08 -5.13
CA SER A 72 41.43 -23.29 -5.17
C SER A 72 40.99 -23.26 -6.62
N PRO A 73 39.72 -23.49 -6.98
CA PRO A 73 39.28 -23.28 -8.34
C PRO A 73 39.51 -21.79 -8.62
N ALA A 74 40.58 -21.49 -9.34
CA ALA A 74 40.85 -20.15 -9.79
C ALA A 74 39.61 -19.74 -10.57
N ILE A 75 38.83 -18.81 -10.03
CA ILE A 75 37.65 -18.29 -10.68
C ILE A 75 38.13 -17.81 -12.04
N SER A 76 37.76 -18.54 -13.08
CA SER A 76 38.32 -18.30 -14.40
C SER A 76 37.75 -16.97 -14.89
N LYS A 77 38.56 -16.21 -15.62
CA LYS A 77 38.13 -14.97 -16.26
C LYS A 77 36.87 -15.22 -17.12
N GLU A 78 36.80 -16.41 -17.70
CA GLU A 78 35.70 -16.92 -18.51
C GLU A 78 34.41 -17.08 -17.70
N PHE A 79 34.48 -17.54 -16.44
CA PHE A 79 33.33 -17.62 -15.55
C PHE A 79 32.78 -16.22 -15.22
N ILE A 80 33.66 -15.28 -14.87
CA ILE A 80 33.27 -13.89 -14.57
C ILE A 80 32.64 -13.23 -15.79
N MET A 81 33.23 -13.40 -16.98
CA MET A 81 32.66 -12.85 -18.22
C MET A 81 31.28 -13.43 -18.54
N ARG A 82 31.05 -14.72 -18.30
CA ARG A 82 29.71 -15.34 -18.48
C ARG A 82 28.68 -14.77 -17.51
N VAL A 83 29.02 -14.70 -16.23
CA VAL A 83 28.12 -14.14 -15.20
C VAL A 83 27.80 -12.67 -15.48
N LEU A 84 28.78 -11.89 -15.94
CA LEU A 84 28.56 -10.49 -16.31
C LEU A 84 27.67 -10.33 -17.54
N GLU A 85 27.85 -11.16 -18.57
CA GLU A 85 26.95 -11.12 -19.73
C GLU A 85 25.55 -11.61 -19.39
N GLU A 86 25.40 -12.61 -18.52
CA GLU A 86 24.09 -13.08 -18.04
C GLU A 86 23.39 -12.05 -17.15
N LEU A 87 24.13 -11.38 -16.27
CA LEU A 87 23.61 -10.28 -15.47
C LEU A 87 23.18 -9.12 -16.38
N LYS A 88 24.02 -8.77 -17.36
CA LYS A 88 23.71 -7.72 -18.33
C LYS A 88 22.45 -8.05 -19.11
N THR A 89 22.34 -9.24 -19.71
CA THR A 89 21.14 -9.61 -20.47
C THR A 89 19.91 -9.61 -19.57
N SER A 90 19.98 -10.17 -18.36
CA SER A 90 18.89 -10.17 -17.38
C SER A 90 18.43 -8.74 -17.05
N VAL A 91 19.36 -7.87 -16.64
CA VAL A 91 19.06 -6.47 -16.31
C VAL A 91 18.48 -5.72 -17.51
N PHE A 92 19.02 -5.92 -18.71
CA PHE A 92 18.48 -5.29 -19.93
C PHE A 92 17.07 -5.78 -20.25
N THR A 93 16.78 -7.06 -20.04
CA THR A 93 15.42 -7.60 -20.24
C THR A 93 14.44 -7.05 -19.22
N GLU A 94 14.79 -7.05 -17.93
CA GLU A 94 13.93 -6.48 -16.88
C GLU A 94 13.69 -4.99 -17.10
N LEU A 95 14.72 -4.23 -17.46
CA LEU A 95 14.60 -2.79 -17.74
C LEU A 95 13.70 -2.51 -18.95
N LYS A 96 13.73 -3.38 -19.96
CA LYS A 96 12.84 -3.28 -21.14
C LYS A 96 11.40 -3.59 -20.76
N THR A 97 11.16 -4.62 -19.96
CA THR A 97 9.82 -4.97 -19.44
C THR A 97 9.27 -3.84 -18.59
N PHE A 98 10.06 -3.35 -17.62
CA PHE A 98 9.68 -2.23 -16.77
C PHE A 98 9.35 -0.98 -17.56
N ARG A 99 10.14 -0.67 -18.60
CA ARG A 99 9.84 0.46 -19.50
C ARG A 99 8.49 0.28 -20.20
N GLY A 100 8.16 -0.95 -20.64
CA GLY A 100 6.88 -1.28 -21.24
C GLY A 100 5.72 -1.05 -20.26
N GLU A 101 5.81 -1.65 -19.08
CA GLU A 101 4.81 -1.49 -18.01
C GLU A 101 4.65 -0.02 -17.60
N PHE A 102 5.75 0.73 -17.51
CA PHE A 102 5.71 2.16 -17.20
C PHE A 102 5.01 2.98 -18.29
N THR A 103 5.22 2.65 -19.56
CA THR A 103 4.50 3.32 -20.66
C THR A 103 3.00 3.04 -20.65
N GLU A 104 2.60 1.80 -20.35
CA GLU A 104 1.18 1.41 -20.21
C GLU A 104 0.53 2.02 -18.97
N PHE A 105 1.27 2.10 -17.87
CA PHE A 105 0.82 2.81 -16.68
C PHE A 105 0.62 4.29 -16.98
N SER A 106 1.57 4.93 -17.68
CA SER A 106 1.46 6.34 -18.06
C SER A 106 0.26 6.62 -18.96
N SER A 107 -0.04 5.74 -19.92
CA SER A 107 -1.24 5.88 -20.76
C SER A 107 -2.52 5.69 -19.94
N SER A 108 -2.54 4.74 -19.01
CA SER A 108 -3.69 4.51 -18.11
C SER A 108 -3.96 5.74 -17.22
N VAL A 109 -2.91 6.37 -16.68
CA VAL A 109 -3.04 7.60 -15.88
C VAL A 109 -3.59 8.75 -16.71
N LYS A 110 -3.10 8.93 -17.95
CA LYS A 110 -3.64 9.97 -18.85
C LYS A 110 -5.12 9.76 -19.14
N PHE A 111 -5.51 8.53 -19.47
CA PHE A 111 -6.91 8.18 -19.71
C PHE A 111 -7.80 8.48 -18.49
N ILE A 112 -7.34 8.13 -17.28
CA ILE A 112 -8.09 8.44 -16.05
C ILE A 112 -8.18 9.95 -15.84
N SER A 113 -7.10 10.70 -16.09
CA SER A 113 -7.12 12.17 -15.99
C SER A 113 -8.16 12.77 -16.94
N GLU A 114 -8.17 12.34 -18.20
CA GLU A 114 -9.14 12.79 -19.20
C GLU A 114 -10.58 12.45 -18.77
N LYS A 115 -10.83 11.24 -18.27
CA LYS A 115 -12.14 10.83 -17.76
C LYS A 115 -12.57 11.60 -16.51
N LEU A 116 -11.62 11.96 -15.66
CA LEU A 116 -11.89 12.77 -14.47
C LEU A 116 -12.27 14.21 -14.86
N ASP A 117 -11.60 14.78 -15.86
CA ASP A 117 -11.93 16.10 -16.40
C ASP A 117 -13.31 16.12 -17.06
N GLU A 118 -13.63 15.12 -17.90
CA GLU A 118 -14.96 14.94 -18.48
C GLU A 118 -16.04 14.82 -17.39
N ASN A 119 -15.79 14.04 -16.34
CA ASN A 119 -16.73 13.86 -15.24
C ASN A 119 -16.93 15.17 -14.44
N ASN A 120 -15.88 15.97 -14.26
CA ASN A 120 -15.99 17.27 -13.60
C ASN A 120 -16.86 18.24 -14.41
N VAL A 121 -16.72 18.26 -15.73
CA VAL A 121 -17.57 19.06 -16.63
C VAL A 121 -19.03 18.60 -16.52
N PHE A 122 -19.26 17.29 -16.64
CA PHE A 122 -20.60 16.71 -16.52
C PHE A 122 -21.27 17.02 -15.17
N MET A 123 -20.53 16.91 -14.06
CA MET A 123 -21.03 17.23 -12.73
C MET A 123 -21.37 18.72 -12.56
N LYS A 124 -20.65 19.60 -13.27
CA LYS A 124 -20.95 21.03 -13.29
C LYS A 124 -22.25 21.29 -14.05
N GLU A 125 -22.41 20.73 -15.25
CA GLU A 125 -23.62 20.85 -16.06
C GLU A 125 -24.86 20.35 -15.30
N MET A 126 -24.75 19.17 -14.68
CA MET A 126 -25.85 18.59 -13.90
C MET A 126 -26.26 19.50 -12.72
N ARG A 127 -25.29 20.15 -12.06
CA ARG A 127 -25.58 21.10 -10.97
C ARG A 127 -26.30 22.35 -11.50
N GLU A 128 -25.90 22.84 -12.66
CA GLU A 128 -26.53 23.99 -13.32
C GLU A 128 -27.98 23.66 -13.72
N GLU A 129 -28.21 22.52 -14.37
CA GLU A 129 -29.54 22.03 -14.72
C GLU A 129 -30.44 21.84 -13.49
N PHE A 130 -29.91 21.23 -12.43
CA PHE A 130 -30.66 21.04 -11.19
C PHE A 130 -31.06 22.37 -10.55
N SER A 131 -30.17 23.37 -10.59
CA SER A 131 -30.48 24.71 -10.10
C SER A 131 -31.54 25.41 -10.96
N ALA A 132 -31.51 25.23 -12.29
CA ALA A 132 -32.52 25.76 -13.20
C ALA A 132 -33.89 25.14 -12.96
N LEU A 133 -33.96 23.81 -12.87
CA LEU A 133 -35.20 23.07 -12.57
C LEU A 133 -35.77 23.46 -11.21
N ARG A 134 -34.93 23.64 -10.19
CA ARG A 134 -35.37 24.08 -8.87
C ARG A 134 -35.99 25.48 -8.93
N ARG A 135 -35.39 26.40 -9.70
CA ARG A 135 -35.92 27.76 -9.89
C ARG A 135 -37.26 27.74 -10.62
N GLU A 136 -37.36 26.96 -11.69
CA GLU A 136 -38.60 26.79 -12.44
C GLU A 136 -39.71 26.20 -11.58
N ASN A 137 -39.40 25.20 -10.74
CA ASN A 137 -40.38 24.61 -9.83
C ASN A 137 -40.93 25.65 -8.83
N GLU A 138 -40.06 26.50 -8.28
CA GLU A 138 -40.47 27.57 -7.38
C GLU A 138 -41.35 28.62 -8.08
N GLU A 139 -41.00 28.98 -9.33
CA GLU A 139 -41.81 29.88 -10.14
C GLU A 139 -43.19 29.27 -10.46
N LEU A 140 -43.26 27.98 -10.78
CA LEU A 140 -44.53 27.28 -11.01
C LEU A 140 -45.37 27.19 -9.73
N ARG A 141 -44.75 26.94 -8.57
CA ARG A 141 -45.44 26.94 -7.28
C ARG A 141 -46.03 28.29 -6.93
N THR A 142 -45.27 29.36 -7.13
CA THR A 142 -45.75 30.73 -6.90
C THR A 142 -46.89 31.09 -7.84
N LYS A 143 -46.77 30.80 -9.15
CA LYS A 143 -47.86 30.98 -10.13
C LYS A 143 -49.12 30.20 -9.73
N ASN A 144 -48.98 28.93 -9.33
CA ASN A 144 -50.11 28.13 -8.88
C ASN A 144 -50.78 28.72 -7.63
N ALA A 145 -49.99 29.21 -6.66
CA ALA A 145 -50.54 29.86 -5.47
C ALA A 145 -51.29 31.14 -5.81
N THR A 146 -50.76 31.98 -6.71
CA THR A 146 -51.44 33.19 -7.19
C THR A 146 -52.73 32.86 -7.90
N LEU A 147 -52.71 31.93 -8.85
CA LEU A 147 -53.91 31.51 -9.58
C LEU A 147 -54.98 30.93 -8.64
N ALA A 148 -54.58 30.11 -7.66
CA ALA A 148 -55.51 29.59 -6.66
C ALA A 148 -56.17 30.71 -5.85
N SER A 149 -55.40 31.73 -5.45
CA SER A 149 -55.95 32.90 -4.75
C SER A 149 -56.91 33.71 -5.63
N GLU A 150 -56.60 33.89 -6.91
CA GLU A 150 -57.48 34.57 -7.87
C GLU A 150 -58.79 33.81 -8.08
N MET A 151 -58.73 32.47 -8.17
CA MET A 151 -59.93 31.63 -8.26
C MET A 151 -60.83 31.81 -7.05
N VAL A 152 -60.27 31.76 -5.83
CA VAL A 152 -61.04 31.98 -4.59
C VAL A 152 -61.70 33.36 -4.58
N SER A 153 -60.97 34.41 -4.97
CA SER A 153 -61.51 35.77 -5.03
C SER A 153 -62.64 35.91 -6.05
N LEU A 154 -62.51 35.27 -7.21
CA LEU A 154 -63.54 35.26 -8.25
C LEU A 154 -64.78 34.49 -7.79
N GLU A 155 -64.61 33.33 -7.15
CA GLU A 155 -65.70 32.55 -6.56
C GLU A 155 -66.48 33.36 -5.52
N GLU A 156 -65.80 34.08 -4.63
CA GLU A 156 -66.44 34.97 -3.65
C GLU A 156 -67.23 36.11 -4.31
N ARG A 157 -66.67 36.68 -5.39
CA ARG A 157 -67.34 37.75 -6.15
C ARG A 157 -68.59 37.24 -6.85
N VAL A 158 -68.52 36.06 -7.47
CA VAL A 158 -69.68 35.39 -8.08
C VAL A 158 -70.75 35.13 -7.03
N ARG A 159 -70.38 34.54 -5.89
CA ARG A 159 -71.30 34.25 -4.79
C ARG A 159 -71.99 35.51 -4.26
N SER A 160 -71.27 36.63 -4.17
CA SER A 160 -71.81 37.92 -3.75
C SER A 160 -72.82 38.48 -4.75
N MET A 161 -72.54 38.36 -6.06
CA MET A 161 -73.47 38.77 -7.12
C MET A 161 -74.74 37.90 -7.14
N GLU A 162 -74.61 36.59 -6.95
CA GLU A 162 -75.75 35.67 -6.87
C GLU A 162 -76.66 36.01 -5.70
N GLN A 163 -76.10 36.29 -4.53
CA GLN A 163 -76.86 36.73 -3.36
C GLN A 163 -77.59 38.05 -3.60
N TYR A 164 -76.93 39.01 -4.26
CA TYR A 164 -77.54 40.30 -4.61
C TYR A 164 -78.72 40.12 -5.58
N ASN A 165 -78.52 39.33 -6.64
CA ASN A 165 -79.58 39.01 -7.61
C ASN A 165 -80.77 38.31 -6.94
N GLY A 166 -80.53 37.32 -6.08
CA GLY A 166 -81.57 36.62 -5.33
C GLY A 166 -82.39 37.55 -4.43
N ARG A 167 -81.75 38.57 -3.84
CA ARG A 167 -82.45 39.62 -3.06
C ARG A 167 -83.31 40.52 -3.94
N ILE A 168 -82.85 40.88 -5.13
CA ILE A 168 -83.63 41.70 -6.08
C ILE A 168 -84.87 40.95 -6.55
N THR A 169 -84.73 39.72 -7.04
CA THR A 169 -85.87 38.91 -7.51
C THR A 169 -86.91 38.69 -6.41
N SER A 170 -86.46 38.43 -5.18
CA SER A 170 -87.34 38.28 -4.01
C SER A 170 -88.04 39.58 -3.59
N ARG A 171 -87.50 40.75 -3.93
CA ARG A 171 -88.16 42.05 -3.72
C ARG A 171 -89.14 42.34 -4.84
N SER A 172 -88.76 42.13 -6.10
CA SER A 172 -89.64 42.35 -7.26
C SER A 172 -90.92 41.52 -7.19
N SER A 173 -90.83 40.26 -6.74
CA SER A 173 -91.97 39.35 -6.54
C SER A 173 -92.92 39.80 -5.42
N ARG A 174 -92.45 40.62 -4.47
CA ARG A 174 -93.28 41.15 -3.37
C ARG A 174 -94.06 42.41 -3.74
N TYR A 175 -93.71 43.07 -4.84
CA TYR A 175 -94.33 44.30 -5.31
C TYR A 175 -95.10 44.13 -6.64
N SER A 176 -95.19 42.89 -7.14
CA SER A 176 -96.01 42.50 -8.29
C SER A 176 -97.25 41.76 -7.79
#